data_AF-A0A7Y3T1R9-F1
#
_entry.id   AF-A0A7Y3T1R9-F1
#
_cell.length_a   1.000
_cell.length_b   1.000
_cell.length_c   1.000
_cell.angle_alpha   90.00
_cell.angle_beta   90.00
_cell.angle_gamma   90.00
#
_symmetry.space_group_name_H-M   'P 1'
#
loop_
_entity.id
_entity.type
_entity.pdbx_description
1 polymer ?
#
loop_
_entity_poly.entity_id
_entity_poly.type
_entity_poly.pdbx_seq_one_letter_code
_entity_poly.pdbx_strand_id
1 'polypeptide(L)' 'MSSWQRMETAPLDGTEVDLWTNFGRITGCAFTHHHWLNGEPVGEMGWFDERFDGGMPPVPTHWMLPPAPPEDM' A
#
# COMPACT_ATOMS: atom_id res chain seq x y z
N MET A 1 -5.78 -17.07 -12.22
CA MET A 1 -4.64 -16.21 -12.58
C MET A 1 -4.23 -15.48 -11.31
N SER A 2 -2.93 -15.28 -11.08
CA SER A 2 -2.45 -14.48 -9.96
C SER A 2 -3.00 -13.05 -10.10
N SER A 3 -3.78 -12.54 -9.14
CA SER A 3 -4.36 -11.17 -9.13
C SER A 3 -3.32 -10.06 -8.90
N TRP A 4 -2.05 -10.41 -9.00
CA TRP A 4 -0.93 -9.59 -8.60
C TRP A 4 -0.47 -8.72 -9.74
N GLN A 5 -0.30 -7.44 -9.43
CA GLN A 5 0.12 -6.43 -10.38
C GLN A 5 1.41 -5.79 -9.89
N ARG A 6 2.24 -5.30 -10.83
CA ARG A 6 3.50 -4.64 -10.50
C ARG A 6 3.24 -3.26 -9.90
N MET A 7 4.14 -2.77 -9.05
CA MET A 7 4.01 -1.42 -8.47
C MET A 7 3.93 -0.30 -9.52
N GLU A 8 4.59 -0.48 -10.68
CA GLU A 8 4.57 0.50 -11.77
C GLU A 8 3.17 0.71 -12.38
N THR A 9 2.24 -0.22 -12.16
CA THR A 9 0.86 -0.15 -12.65
C THR A 9 -0.15 0.14 -11.55
N ALA A 10 0.31 0.53 -10.36
CA ALA A 10 -0.55 0.71 -9.20
C ALA A 10 -1.36 2.03 -9.27
N PRO A 11 -2.60 2.05 -8.74
CA PRO A 11 -3.50 3.20 -8.86
C PRO A 11 -3.05 4.41 -8.02
N LEU A 12 -2.53 5.43 -8.68
CA LEU A 12 -2.02 6.64 -8.02
C LEU A 12 -3.12 7.63 -7.56
N ASP A 13 -4.38 7.21 -7.62
CA ASP A 13 -5.56 8.02 -7.32
C ASP A 13 -6.04 7.90 -5.86
N GLY A 14 -5.25 7.22 -5.00
CA GLY A 14 -5.62 6.97 -3.61
C GLY A 14 -6.52 5.76 -3.41
N THR A 15 -6.76 4.95 -4.45
CA THR A 15 -7.45 3.66 -4.29
C THR A 15 -6.72 2.78 -3.29
N GLU A 16 -7.50 2.15 -2.39
CA GLU A 16 -6.99 1.21 -1.41
C GLU A 16 -6.52 -0.09 -2.10
N VAL A 17 -5.35 -0.57 -1.70
CA VAL A 17 -4.69 -1.76 -2.21
C VAL A 17 -4.02 -2.54 -1.08
N ASP A 18 -3.79 -3.81 -1.31
CA ASP A 18 -2.87 -4.60 -0.50
C ASP A 18 -1.47 -4.56 -1.14
N LEU A 19 -0.44 -4.30 -0.35
CA LEU A 19 0.95 -4.25 -0.79
C LEU A 19 1.71 -5.49 -0.35
N TRP A 20 2.55 -6.01 -1.24
CA TRP A 20 3.54 -7.02 -0.91
C TRP A 20 4.94 -6.47 -0.96
N THR A 21 5.62 -6.72 0.14
CA THR A 21 6.91 -6.15 0.45
C THR A 21 7.89 -7.26 0.80
N ASN A 22 9.16 -6.88 0.98
CA ASN A 22 10.18 -7.77 1.52
C ASN A 22 9.88 -8.26 2.96
N PHE A 23 8.94 -7.63 3.68
CA PHE A 23 8.52 -8.03 5.03
C PHE A 23 7.19 -8.80 5.07
N GLY A 24 6.51 -8.96 3.93
CA GLY A 24 5.21 -9.61 3.84
C GLY A 24 4.12 -8.71 3.26
N ARG A 25 2.86 -9.10 3.50
CA ARG A 25 1.66 -8.38 3.05
C ARG A 25 1.28 -7.29 4.04
N ILE A 26 1.01 -6.10 3.54
CA ILE A 26 0.41 -4.98 4.27
C ILE A 26 -0.94 -4.71 3.61
N THR A 27 -2.00 -4.72 4.40
CA THR A 27 -3.36 -4.54 3.89
C THR A 27 -3.82 -3.10 4.02
N GLY A 28 -4.72 -2.63 3.17
CA GLY A 28 -5.35 -1.31 3.34
C GLY A 28 -4.38 -0.13 3.16
N CYS A 29 -3.46 -0.25 2.21
CA CYS A 29 -2.56 0.83 1.83
C CYS A 29 -3.19 1.68 0.72
N ALA A 30 -2.82 2.95 0.62
CA ALA A 30 -3.19 3.79 -0.51
C ALA A 30 -1.99 4.63 -0.98
N PHE A 31 -2.02 5.06 -2.23
CA PHE A 31 -1.03 6.02 -2.74
C PHE A 31 -1.28 7.38 -2.11
N THR A 32 -0.23 7.98 -1.55
CA THR A 32 -0.27 9.31 -0.96
C THR A 32 0.89 10.16 -1.47
N HIS A 33 0.60 11.45 -1.69
CA HIS A 33 1.62 12.45 -2.01
C HIS A 33 2.48 12.82 -0.78
N HIS A 34 2.08 12.39 0.42
CA HIS A 34 2.75 12.67 1.67
C HIS A 34 2.99 11.36 2.42
N HIS A 35 4.26 10.99 2.57
CA HIS A 35 4.69 9.88 3.43
C HIS A 35 5.14 10.45 4.78
N TRP A 36 4.84 9.75 5.87
CA TRP A 36 5.30 10.12 7.22
C TRP A 36 6.28 9.06 7.73
N LEU A 37 7.52 9.45 8.02
CA LEU A 37 8.53 8.58 8.62
C LEU A 37 8.84 9.11 10.01
N ASN A 38 8.63 8.30 11.04
CA ASN A 38 8.87 8.70 12.45
C ASN A 38 8.09 9.96 12.87
N GLY A 39 6.88 10.15 12.33
CA GLY A 39 6.06 11.33 12.63
C GLY A 39 6.44 12.59 11.86
N GLU A 40 7.42 12.53 10.96
CA GLU A 40 7.83 13.66 10.12
C GLU A 40 7.38 13.46 8.67
N PRO A 41 6.85 14.50 7.99
CA PRO A 41 6.48 14.41 6.59
C PRO A 41 7.73 14.32 5.73
N VAL A 42 7.91 13.20 5.05
CA VAL A 42 8.94 13.01 4.03
C VAL A 42 8.33 13.40 2.69
N GLY A 43 8.98 14.30 1.96
CA GLY A 43 8.54 14.77 0.64
C GLY A 43 8.63 13.73 -0.48
N GLU A 44 8.73 12.46 -0.14
CA GLU A 44 8.79 11.35 -1.09
C GLU A 44 7.38 10.78 -1.28
N MET A 45 6.94 10.69 -2.54
CA MET A 45 5.67 10.06 -2.91
C MET A 45 5.76 8.55 -2.66
N GLY A 46 4.72 7.96 -2.08
CA GLY A 46 4.76 6.55 -1.73
C GLY A 46 3.39 5.96 -1.40
N TRP A 47 3.39 4.65 -1.22
CA TRP A 47 2.22 3.91 -0.74
C TRP A 47 2.34 3.73 0.76
N PHE A 48 1.31 4.10 1.51
CA PHE A 48 1.36 4.07 2.97
C PHE A 48 0.10 3.49 3.58
N ASP A 49 0.27 2.84 4.73
CA ASP A 49 -0.77 2.48 5.69
C ASP A 49 -0.55 3.35 6.92
N GLU A 50 -1.53 4.17 7.30
CA GLU A 50 -1.47 5.05 8.48
C GLU A 50 -1.18 4.30 9.80
N ARG A 51 -1.33 2.97 9.81
CA ARG A 51 -1.03 2.09 10.94
C ARG A 51 0.44 1.69 11.02
N PHE A 52 1.27 2.06 10.04
CA PHE A 52 2.69 1.73 10.02
C PHE A 52 3.50 2.70 10.89
N ASP A 53 3.72 2.33 12.15
CA ASP A 53 4.38 3.19 13.15
C ASP A 53 5.92 3.08 13.05
N GLY A 54 6.56 4.08 12.42
CA GLY A 54 7.97 4.45 12.63
C GLY A 54 9.07 3.44 12.23
N GLY A 55 8.74 2.36 11.54
CA GLY A 55 9.73 1.38 11.06
C GLY A 55 10.51 1.83 9.83
N MET A 56 11.59 1.10 9.49
CA MET A 56 12.19 1.20 8.16
C MET A 56 11.10 0.94 7.10
N PRO A 57 10.89 1.85 6.12
CA PRO A 57 9.80 1.70 5.18
C PRO A 57 10.01 0.42 4.36
N PRO A 58 8.98 -0.43 4.26
CA PRO A 58 9.08 -1.68 3.52
C PRO A 58 9.22 -1.37 2.02
N VAL A 59 9.90 -2.23 1.25
CA VAL A 59 10.06 -2.04 -0.20
C VAL A 59 8.91 -2.75 -0.92
N PRO A 60 7.91 -2.04 -1.48
CA PRO A 60 6.80 -2.67 -2.18
C PRO A 60 7.25 -3.20 -3.54
N THR A 61 6.78 -4.39 -3.89
CA THR A 61 7.13 -5.07 -5.16
C THR A 61 5.91 -5.32 -6.03
N HIS A 62 4.76 -5.60 -5.41
CA HIS A 62 3.51 -5.90 -6.08
C HIS A 62 2.32 -5.42 -5.25
N TRP A 63 1.17 -5.28 -5.90
CA TRP A 63 -0.09 -4.94 -5.25
C TRP A 63 -1.24 -5.79 -5.79
N MET A 64 -2.35 -5.80 -5.06
CA MET A 64 -3.65 -6.25 -5.56
C MET A 64 -4.78 -5.41 -4.95
N LEU A 65 -5.93 -5.41 -5.61
CA LEU A 65 -7.14 -4.84 -5.02
C LEU A 65 -7.57 -5.66 -3.80
N PRO A 66 -8.12 -5.01 -2.75
CA PRO A 66 -8.73 -5.72 -1.64
C PRO A 66 -9.81 -6.67 -2.16
N PRO A 67 -10.06 -7.79 -1.46
CA PRO A 67 -11.18 -8.65 -1.81
C PRO A 67 -12.48 -7.85 -1.77
N ALA A 68 -13.37 -8.10 -2.72
CA ALA A 68 -14.70 -7.53 -2.66
C ALA A 68 -15.36 -7.87 -1.30
N PRO A 69 -16.14 -6.96 -0.72
CA PRO A 69 -16.98 -7.29 0.43
C PRO A 69 -17.80 -8.55 0.14
N PRO A 70 -18.13 -9.37 1.15
CA PRO A 70 -19.08 -10.46 0.96
C PRO A 70 -20.36 -9.90 0.34
N GLU A 71 -20.88 -10.56 -0.70
CA GLU A 71 -22.25 -10.29 -1.15
C GLU A 71 -23.18 -10.73 -0.02
N ASP A 72 -24.01 -9.82 0.49
CA ASP A 72 -25.04 -10.17 1.47
C ASP A 72 -25.89 -11.32 0.90
N MET A 73 -25.84 -12.48 1.56
CA MET A 73 -26.71 -13.63 1.29
C MET A 73 -28.03 -13.53 2.04
#